data_AF-A0A8C9F067-F1
#
_entry.id   AF-A0A8C9F067-F1
#
_cell.length_a   1.000
_cell.length_b   1.000
_cell.length_c   1.000
_cell.angle_alpha   90.00
_cell.angle_beta   90.00
_cell.angle_gamma   90.00
#
_symmetry.space_group_name_H-M   'P 1'
#
loop_
_entity.id
_entity.type
_entity.pdbx_description
1 polymer ?
#
loop_
_entity_poly.entity_id
_entity_poly.type
_entity_poly.pdbx_seq_one_letter_code
_entity_poly.pdbx_strand_id
1 'polypeptide(L)'
;MTLVHSFVRYLLGGVRLQILYSKILAVLQNVPKDAAYRKYTEQIVNQRYNLVRTETDVQKLQDKLNGGQIEEVIVQAENELSLARKMLQWKPWEPLVEEPPTDQWRWPI
;
A
#
# COMPACT_ATOMS: atom_id res chain seq x y z
N MET A 1 3.40 -30.46 -15.31
CA MET A 1 2.21 -29.58 -15.45
C MET A 1 2.16 -28.45 -14.40
N THR A 2 3.05 -28.42 -13.40
CA THR A 2 3.11 -27.38 -12.35
C THR A 2 3.92 -26.13 -12.73
N LEU A 3 5.00 -26.26 -13.51
CA LEU A 3 5.88 -25.15 -13.87
C LEU A 3 5.21 -24.08 -14.76
N VAL A 4 4.37 -24.49 -15.72
CA VAL A 4 3.64 -23.55 -16.59
C VAL A 4 2.56 -22.79 -15.81
N HIS A 5 1.88 -23.48 -14.87
CA HIS A 5 0.86 -22.85 -14.04
C HIS A 5 1.46 -21.82 -13.08
N SER A 6 2.59 -22.13 -12.44
CA SER A 6 3.33 -21.16 -11.63
C SER A 6 3.82 -19.99 -12.48
N PHE A 7 4.43 -20.23 -13.65
CA PHE A 7 4.97 -19.16 -14.49
C PHE A 7 3.89 -18.17 -14.96
N VAL A 8 2.74 -18.66 -15.43
CA VAL A 8 1.61 -17.79 -15.83
C VAL A 8 1.05 -17.02 -14.63
N ARG A 9 0.95 -17.65 -13.46
CA ARG A 9 0.49 -17.02 -12.22
C ARG A 9 1.40 -15.87 -11.78
N TYR A 10 2.72 -16.04 -11.88
CA TYR A 10 3.68 -15.00 -11.52
C TYR A 10 3.74 -13.84 -12.51
N LEU A 11 3.65 -14.11 -13.81
CA LEU A 11 3.61 -13.08 -14.86
C LEU A 11 2.36 -12.20 -14.73
N LEU A 12 1.21 -12.82 -14.46
CA LEU A 12 -0.03 -12.09 -14.19
C LEU A 12 0.03 -11.30 -12.87
N GLY A 13 0.76 -11.80 -11.87
CA GLY A 13 0.94 -11.13 -10.59
C GLY A 13 1.62 -9.76 -10.72
N GLY A 14 2.71 -9.67 -11.49
CA GLY A 14 3.42 -8.41 -11.74
C GLY A 14 2.53 -7.37 -12.43
N VAL A 15 1.80 -7.76 -13.49
CA VAL A 15 0.87 -6.87 -14.19
C VAL A 15 -0.24 -6.38 -13.26
N ARG A 16 -0.80 -7.26 -12.43
CA ARG A 16 -1.85 -6.89 -11.46
C ARG A 16 -1.34 -5.88 -10.43
N LEU A 17 -0.13 -6.06 -9.91
CA LEU A 17 0.50 -5.09 -9.00
C LEU A 17 0.68 -3.72 -9.64
N GLN A 18 1.09 -3.67 -10.92
CA GLN A 18 1.23 -2.39 -11.62
C GLN A 18 -0.11 -1.63 -11.71
N ILE A 19 -1.19 -2.35 -11.99
CA ILE A 19 -2.55 -1.78 -12.04
C ILE A 19 -2.99 -1.31 -10.65
N LEU A 20 -2.74 -2.08 -9.60
CA LEU A 20 -3.12 -1.71 -8.24
C LEU A 20 -2.36 -0.48 -7.75
N TYR A 21 -1.04 -0.44 -7.93
CA TYR A 21 -0.22 0.70 -7.51
C TYR A 21 -0.59 1.99 -8.27
N SER A 22 -0.82 1.92 -9.59
CA SER A 22 -1.31 3.08 -10.34
C SER A 22 -2.67 3.59 -9.83
N LYS A 23 -3.60 2.68 -9.49
CA LYS A 23 -4.89 3.04 -8.89
C LYS A 23 -4.74 3.68 -7.52
N ILE A 24 -3.85 3.17 -6.67
CA ILE A 24 -3.59 3.76 -5.35
C ILE A 24 -3.06 5.18 -5.52
N LEU A 25 -2.04 5.38 -6.36
CA LEU A 25 -1.48 6.71 -6.63
C LEU A 25 -2.52 7.69 -7.18
N ALA A 26 -3.45 7.22 -8.02
CA ALA A 26 -4.57 8.03 -8.52
C ALA A 26 -5.55 8.43 -7.41
N VAL A 27 -5.90 7.50 -6.50
CA VAL A 27 -6.76 7.81 -5.35
C VAL A 27 -6.10 8.84 -4.44
N LEU A 28 -4.80 8.68 -4.16
CA LEU A 28 -4.01 9.58 -3.31
C LEU A 28 -3.94 11.02 -3.83
N GLN A 29 -4.16 11.26 -5.13
CA GLN A 29 -4.24 12.64 -5.65
C GLN A 29 -5.37 13.46 -5.02
N ASN A 30 -6.40 12.81 -4.50
CA ASN A 30 -7.54 13.45 -3.83
C ASN A 30 -7.30 13.69 -2.33
N VAL A 31 -6.16 13.26 -1.77
CA VAL A 31 -5.76 13.51 -0.38
C VAL A 31 -4.86 14.77 -0.35
N PRO A 32 -4.94 15.65 0.66
CA PRO A 32 -4.03 16.81 0.76
C PRO A 32 -2.55 16.41 0.75
N LYS A 33 -1.69 17.21 0.09
CA LYS A 33 -0.26 16.91 -0.11
C LYS A 33 0.55 16.88 1.19
N ASP A 34 0.10 17.66 2.16
CA ASP A 34 0.67 17.81 3.50
C ASP A 34 0.18 16.71 4.47
N ALA A 35 -0.88 15.98 4.13
CA ALA A 35 -1.35 14.86 4.93
C ALA A 35 -0.25 13.78 5.03
N ALA A 36 0.13 13.43 6.26
CA ALA A 36 1.17 12.45 6.54
C ALA A 36 0.90 11.11 5.82
N TYR A 37 -0.37 10.64 5.85
CA TYR A 37 -0.79 9.42 5.15
C TYR A 37 -0.41 9.46 3.66
N ARG A 38 -0.73 10.55 2.95
CA ARG A 38 -0.41 10.67 1.52
C ARG A 38 1.10 10.61 1.29
N LYS A 39 1.88 11.38 2.04
CA LYS A 39 3.34 11.46 1.88
C LYS A 39 4.00 10.08 2.03
N TYR A 40 3.67 9.35 3.08
CA TYR A 40 4.29 8.05 3.36
C TYR A 40 3.77 6.96 2.41
N THR A 41 2.46 6.94 2.12
CA THR A 41 1.91 5.94 1.19
C THR A 41 2.41 6.16 -0.23
N GLU A 42 2.50 7.41 -0.71
CA GLU A 42 3.11 7.69 -2.03
C GLU A 42 4.57 7.22 -2.09
N GLN A 43 5.36 7.46 -1.05
CA GLN A 43 6.75 7.00 -1.01
C GLN A 43 6.85 5.46 -1.12
N ILE A 44 6.09 4.74 -0.30
CA ILE A 44 6.11 3.26 -0.27
C ILE A 44 5.61 2.70 -1.60
N VAL A 45 4.49 3.21 -2.11
CA VAL A 45 3.87 2.72 -3.35
C VAL A 45 4.77 3.01 -4.55
N ASN A 46 5.38 4.20 -4.65
CA ASN A 46 6.32 4.50 -5.73
C ASN A 46 7.55 3.60 -5.69
N GLN A 47 8.12 3.35 -4.51
CA GLN A 47 9.25 2.43 -4.36
C GLN A 47 8.89 1.03 -4.84
N ARG A 48 7.77 0.47 -4.35
CA ARG A 48 7.30 -0.88 -4.75
C ARG A 48 6.93 -0.93 -6.23
N TYR A 49 6.30 0.11 -6.76
CA TYR A 49 5.93 0.19 -8.17
C TYR A 49 7.16 0.21 -9.09
N ASN A 50 8.20 0.95 -8.71
CA ASN A 50 9.46 0.94 -9.45
C ASN A 50 10.10 -0.45 -9.46
N LEU A 51 10.16 -1.13 -8.30
CA LEU A 51 10.68 -2.50 -8.21
C LEU A 51 9.95 -3.46 -9.17
N VAL A 52 8.62 -3.43 -9.17
CA VAL A 52 7.78 -4.27 -10.06
C VAL A 52 8.00 -3.96 -11.55
N ARG A 53 8.38 -2.71 -11.91
CA ARG A 53 8.67 -2.34 -13.30
C ARG A 53 10.09 -2.72 -13.73
N THR A 54 11.05 -2.71 -12.81
CA THR A 54 12.47 -2.92 -13.13
C THR A 54 12.93 -4.37 -12.98
N GLU A 55 12.33 -5.14 -12.06
CA GLU A 55 12.77 -6.50 -11.77
C GLU A 55 11.89 -7.52 -12.50
N THR A 56 12.48 -8.24 -13.45
CA THR A 56 11.81 -9.28 -14.22
C THR A 56 11.87 -10.65 -13.55
N ASP A 57 12.84 -10.86 -12.65
CA ASP A 57 12.97 -12.08 -11.88
C ASP A 57 12.03 -12.04 -10.67
N VAL A 58 11.03 -12.90 -10.69
CA VAL A 58 9.99 -12.99 -9.67
C VAL A 58 10.58 -13.27 -8.28
N GLN A 59 11.57 -14.15 -8.19
CA GLN A 59 12.15 -14.51 -6.89
C GLN A 59 12.87 -13.31 -6.29
N LYS A 60 13.70 -12.64 -7.10
CA LYS A 60 14.39 -11.40 -6.68
C LYS A 60 13.40 -10.29 -6.35
N LEU A 61 12.30 -10.18 -7.09
CA LEU A 61 11.25 -9.20 -6.83
C LEU A 61 10.60 -9.45 -5.46
N GLN A 62 10.26 -10.70 -5.12
CA GLN A 62 9.72 -11.05 -3.81
C GLN A 62 10.70 -10.72 -2.68
N ASP A 63 11.97 -11.07 -2.85
CA ASP A 63 13.02 -10.79 -1.86
C ASP A 63 13.19 -9.27 -1.64
N LYS A 64 13.17 -8.48 -2.73
CA LYS A 64 13.27 -7.01 -2.67
C LYS A 64 12.01 -6.35 -2.07
N LEU A 65 10.83 -6.90 -2.34
CA LEU A 65 9.57 -6.40 -1.77
C LEU A 65 9.44 -6.73 -0.29
N ASN A 66 10.10 -7.80 0.17
CA ASN A 66 10.12 -8.29 1.55
C ASN A 66 8.70 -8.37 2.15
N GLY A 67 7.75 -8.92 1.38
CA GLY A 67 6.32 -8.90 1.68
C GLY A 67 5.65 -10.26 1.59
N GLY A 68 6.43 -11.34 1.61
CA GLY A 68 5.95 -12.71 1.40
C GLY A 68 5.90 -13.09 -0.08
N GLN A 69 5.00 -14.03 -0.42
CA GLN A 69 4.75 -14.44 -1.81
C GLN A 69 4.06 -13.32 -2.59
N ILE A 70 4.20 -13.33 -3.93
CA ILE A 70 3.62 -12.27 -4.76
C ILE A 70 2.10 -12.11 -4.56
N GLU A 71 1.39 -13.21 -4.27
CA GLU A 71 -0.03 -13.23 -3.97
C GLU A 71 -0.38 -12.43 -2.71
N GLU A 72 0.43 -12.55 -1.67
CA GLU A 72 0.25 -11.82 -0.42
C GLU A 72 0.50 -10.32 -0.65
N VAL A 73 1.49 -9.98 -1.47
CA VAL A 73 1.75 -8.58 -1.86
C VAL A 73 0.57 -8.00 -2.65
N ILE A 74 -0.06 -8.81 -3.52
CA ILE A 74 -1.26 -8.37 -4.24
C ILE A 74 -2.41 -8.10 -3.26
N VAL A 75 -2.66 -8.99 -2.30
CA VAL A 75 -3.69 -8.77 -1.27
C VAL A 75 -3.39 -7.52 -0.43
N GLN A 76 -2.13 -7.28 -0.07
CA GLN A 76 -1.71 -6.05 0.59
C GLN A 76 -2.04 -4.80 -0.25
N ALA A 77 -1.76 -4.83 -1.55
CA ALA A 77 -2.07 -3.71 -2.45
C ALA A 77 -3.59 -3.50 -2.63
N GLU A 78 -4.40 -4.57 -2.62
CA GLU A 78 -5.86 -4.45 -2.63
C GLU A 78 -6.41 -3.85 -1.34
N ASN A 79 -5.87 -4.28 -0.21
CA ASN A 79 -6.21 -3.73 1.10
C ASN A 79 -5.83 -2.25 1.20
N GLU A 80 -4.65 -1.86 0.71
CA GLU A 80 -4.22 -0.47 0.67
C GLU A 80 -5.11 0.38 -0.23
N LEU A 81 -5.49 -0.12 -1.41
CA LEU A 81 -6.43 0.58 -2.28
C LEU A 81 -7.80 0.77 -1.63
N SER A 82 -8.28 -0.24 -0.91
CA SER A 82 -9.53 -0.16 -0.14
C SER A 82 -9.41 0.86 1.00
N LEU A 83 -8.30 0.84 1.74
CA LEU A 83 -8.00 1.79 2.80
C LEU A 83 -7.94 3.22 2.26
N ALA A 84 -7.18 3.48 1.18
CA ALA A 84 -7.04 4.80 0.58
C ALA A 84 -8.41 5.41 0.20
N ARG A 85 -9.34 4.60 -0.30
CA ARG A 85 -10.72 5.02 -0.59
C ARG A 85 -11.51 5.38 0.67
N LYS A 86 -11.34 4.61 1.75
CA LYS A 86 -11.97 4.91 3.06
C LYS A 86 -11.38 6.16 3.70
N MET A 87 -10.06 6.38 3.57
CA MET A 87 -9.38 7.57 4.08
C MET A 87 -9.93 8.87 3.49
N LEU A 88 -10.40 8.85 2.24
CA LEU A 88 -11.11 10.00 1.64
C LEU A 88 -12.41 10.35 2.35
N GLN A 89 -13.11 9.36 2.89
CA GLN A 89 -14.35 9.55 3.64
C GLN A 89 -14.05 9.95 5.09
N TRP A 90 -13.04 9.34 5.72
CA TRP A 90 -12.70 9.56 7.12
C TRP A 90 -11.93 10.84 7.39
N LYS A 91 -11.16 11.32 6.40
CA LYS A 91 -10.34 12.53 6.47
C LYS A 91 -9.51 12.68 7.77
N PRO A 92 -8.71 11.67 8.16
CA PRO A 92 -7.99 11.68 9.44
C PRO A 92 -6.83 12.68 9.51
N TRP A 93 -6.61 13.48 8.45
CA TRP A 93 -5.70 14.60 8.44
C TRP A 93 -6.34 15.88 8.98
N GLU A 94 -7.65 15.90 9.22
CA GLU A 94 -8.31 16.99 9.93
C GLU A 94 -7.87 16.99 11.41
N PRO A 95 -7.96 18.14 12.11
CA PRO A 95 -7.66 18.22 13.53
C PRO A 95 -8.47 17.23 14.36
N LEU A 96 -7.96 16.93 15.56
CA LEU A 96 -8.68 16.09 16.53
C LEU A 96 -10.09 16.62 16.75
N VAL A 97 -11.07 15.71 16.72
CA VAL A 97 -12.49 16.06 16.95
C VAL A 97 -12.70 16.54 18.39
N GLU A 98 -11.97 15.95 19.34
CA GLU A 98 -12.05 16.29 20.77
C GLU A 98 -10.68 16.08 21.42
N GLU A 99 -10.29 17.01 22.30
CA GLU A 99 -9.10 16.86 23.14
C GLU A 99 -9.42 15.96 24.35
N PRO A 100 -8.51 15.08 24.78
CA PRO A 100 -8.76 14.25 25.95
C PRO A 100 -8.83 15.10 27.23
N PRO A 101 -9.65 14.73 28.23
CA PRO A 101 -9.58 15.31 29.56
C PRO A 101 -8.19 15.14 30.18
N THR A 102 -7.80 16.10 31.03
CA THR A 102 -6.43 16.25 31.57
C THR A 102 -5.86 14.98 32.21
N ASP A 103 -6.70 14.16 32.84
CA ASP A 103 -6.27 12.95 33.55
C ASP A 103 -6.50 11.64 32.77
N GLN A 104 -7.04 11.68 31.53
CA GLN A 104 -7.40 10.46 30.78
C GLN A 104 -6.21 9.53 30.54
N TRP A 105 -5.01 10.09 30.31
CA TRP A 105 -3.80 9.34 29.96
C TRP A 105 -2.69 9.45 31.03
N ARG A 106 -3.01 9.88 32.25
CA ARG A 106 -2.04 9.98 33.35
C ARG A 106 -1.78 8.60 33.94
N TRP A 107 -0.51 8.17 33.93
CA TRP A 107 -0.08 6.91 34.55
C TRP A 107 1.35 7.00 35.11
N PRO A 108 1.61 6.53 36.36
CA PRO A 108 0.64 6.11 37.38
C PRO A 108 -0.13 7.31 37.98
N ILE A 109 -1.15 7.03 38.79
CA ILE A 109 -1.97 8.05 39.48
C ILE A 109 -1.15 8.70 40.60
#